data_AF-A0A350PJ54-F1
#
_entry.id   AF-A0A350PJ54-F1
#
_cell.length_a   1.000
_cell.length_b   1.000
_cell.length_c   1.000
_cell.angle_alpha   90.00
_cell.angle_beta   90.00
_cell.angle_gamma   90.00
#
_symmetry.space_group_name_H-M   'P 1'
#
loop_
_entity.id
_entity.type
_entity.pdbx_description
1 polymer ?
#
loop_
_entity_poly.entity_id
_entity_poly.type
_entity_poly.pdbx_seq_one_letter_code
_entity_poly.pdbx_strand_id
1 'polypeptide(L)'
;NGSQYIVKTVVTSYLIDEIAESYSVDCFNTLTGFKYIGELMTNFEGEKEFIAGGEESYGYLIGEHVRDKDAVVSAVIIAEMAAYYKDNGSSLYEALLEMYVDFGIYQEKLISITKKGKSGAEEILEMMKNFRENPPVSLGGSDVLTIKDYKSAEE
;
A
#
# COMPACT_ATOMS: atom_id res chain seq x y z
N ASN A 1 -10.03 18.07 9.41
CA ASN A 1 -10.23 19.36 8.70
C ASN A 1 -10.58 19.14 7.22
N GLY A 2 -10.68 17.90 6.75
CA GLY A 2 -11.03 17.58 5.36
C GLY A 2 -9.84 17.75 4.40
N SER A 3 -8.64 18.00 4.93
CA SER A 3 -7.39 18.11 4.17
C SER A 3 -6.39 17.04 4.61
N GLN A 4 -6.90 15.90 5.08
CA GLN A 4 -6.09 14.79 5.54
C GLN A 4 -5.78 13.82 4.40
N TYR A 5 -4.59 13.22 4.45
CA TYR A 5 -4.21 12.20 3.48
C TYR A 5 -3.34 11.11 4.08
N ILE A 6 -3.37 9.97 3.40
CA ILE A 6 -2.44 8.85 3.59
C ILE A 6 -1.75 8.53 2.26
N VAL A 7 -0.63 7.82 2.35
CA VAL A 7 0.15 7.45 1.16
C VAL A 7 0.61 6.00 1.24
N LYS A 8 0.40 5.21 0.19
CA LYS A 8 0.96 3.85 0.10
C LYS A 8 1.59 3.58 -1.25
N THR A 9 2.34 2.49 -1.35
CA THR A 9 2.86 2.05 -2.65
C THR A 9 1.79 1.32 -3.45
N VAL A 10 1.92 1.34 -4.78
CA VAL A 10 1.03 0.64 -5.72
C VAL A 10 1.00 -0.89 -5.55
N VAL A 11 1.97 -1.46 -4.82
CA VAL A 11 2.04 -2.89 -4.49
C VAL A 11 1.55 -3.20 -3.06
N THR A 12 1.10 -2.17 -2.32
CA THR A 12 0.49 -2.32 -1.00
C THR A 12 -1.03 -2.45 -1.13
N SER A 13 -1.62 -3.26 -0.25
CA SER A 13 -3.04 -3.61 -0.21
C SER A 13 -4.02 -2.51 -0.60
N TYR A 14 -4.98 -2.86 -1.46
CA TYR A 14 -6.10 -1.99 -1.81
C TYR A 14 -7.13 -1.82 -0.68
N LEU A 15 -7.06 -2.66 0.37
CA LEU A 15 -7.84 -2.47 1.59
C LEU A 15 -7.68 -1.06 2.18
N ILE A 16 -6.47 -0.51 2.08
CA ILE A 16 -6.15 0.82 2.61
C ILE A 16 -6.87 1.92 1.81
N ASP A 17 -7.09 1.73 0.50
CA ASP A 17 -7.88 2.68 -0.31
C ASP A 17 -9.34 2.69 0.15
N GLU A 18 -9.97 1.51 0.32
CA GLU A 18 -11.36 1.38 0.77
C GLU A 18 -11.57 2.00 2.17
N ILE A 19 -10.63 1.76 3.09
CA ILE A 19 -10.66 2.36 4.42
C ILE A 19 -10.60 3.88 4.28
N ALA A 20 -9.64 4.42 3.52
CA ALA A 20 -9.50 5.87 3.36
C ALA A 20 -10.74 6.52 2.74
N GLU A 21 -11.31 5.91 1.70
CA GLU A 21 -12.54 6.39 1.05
C GLU A 21 -13.70 6.46 2.04
N SER A 22 -13.89 5.42 2.87
CA SER A 22 -14.97 5.40 3.88
C SER A 22 -14.88 6.53 4.91
N TYR A 23 -13.66 7.00 5.21
CA TYR A 23 -13.40 8.11 6.12
C TYR A 23 -13.26 9.45 5.39
N SER A 24 -13.47 9.50 4.07
CA SER A 24 -13.25 10.70 3.24
C SER A 24 -11.83 11.28 3.40
N VAL A 25 -10.83 10.40 3.45
CA VAL A 25 -9.40 10.73 3.51
C VAL A 25 -8.78 10.45 2.15
N ASP A 26 -7.96 11.38 1.66
CA ASP A 26 -7.27 11.18 0.38
C ASP A 26 -6.24 10.04 0.51
N CYS A 27 -6.29 9.04 -0.38
CA CYS A 27 -5.28 7.99 -0.48
C CYS A 27 -4.45 8.18 -1.75
N PHE A 28 -3.14 8.42 -1.58
CA PHE A 28 -2.22 8.53 -2.71
C PHE A 28 -1.42 7.24 -2.89
N ASN A 29 -1.41 6.73 -4.12
CA ASN A 29 -0.64 5.55 -4.51
C ASN A 29 0.65 5.96 -5.25
N THR A 30 1.82 5.70 -4.66
CA THR A 30 3.13 6.01 -5.27
C THR A 30 3.84 4.76 -5.79
N LEU A 31 4.87 4.92 -6.62
CA LEU A 31 5.79 3.81 -6.93
C LEU A 31 6.48 3.29 -5.67
N THR A 32 6.98 2.05 -5.74
CA THR A 32 7.75 1.44 -4.65
C THR A 32 8.99 2.26 -4.29
N GLY A 33 9.18 2.51 -3.00
CA GLY A 33 10.27 3.29 -2.43
C GLY A 33 9.75 4.48 -1.64
N PHE A 34 10.03 4.50 -0.33
CA PHE A 34 9.62 5.57 0.60
C PHE A 34 10.04 6.99 0.18
N LYS A 35 11.05 7.15 -0.68
CA LYS A 35 11.43 8.44 -1.26
C LYS A 35 10.26 9.15 -1.96
N TYR A 36 9.37 8.40 -2.62
CA TYR A 36 8.21 8.96 -3.32
C TYR A 36 7.13 9.42 -2.34
N ILE A 37 6.98 8.71 -1.21
CA ILE A 37 6.12 9.12 -0.10
C ILE A 37 6.67 10.42 0.51
N GLY A 38 7.97 10.47 0.81
CA GLY A 38 8.62 11.67 1.35
C GLY A 38 8.58 12.88 0.40
N GLU A 39 8.71 12.66 -0.90
CA GLU A 39 8.53 13.71 -1.93
C GLU A 39 7.10 14.26 -1.89
N LEU A 40 6.08 13.39 -1.86
CA LEU A 40 4.69 13.81 -1.78
C LEU A 40 4.38 14.56 -0.47
N MET A 41 4.92 14.09 0.65
CA MET A 41 4.83 14.78 1.94
C MET A 41 5.41 16.19 1.89
N THR A 42 6.52 16.37 1.18
CA THR A 42 7.19 17.66 1.00
C THR A 42 6.36 18.59 0.11
N ASN A 43 5.74 18.06 -0.94
CA ASN A 43 4.87 18.84 -1.83
C ASN A 43 3.59 19.34 -1.15
N PHE A 44 3.07 18.60 -0.17
CA PHE A 44 1.87 18.98 0.58
C PHE A 44 2.14 19.65 1.93
N GLU A 45 3.40 19.95 2.24
CA GLU A 45 3.78 20.53 3.52
C GLU A 45 3.09 21.88 3.75
N GLY A 46 2.32 21.98 4.84
CA GLY A 46 1.53 23.18 5.17
C GLY A 46 0.22 23.32 4.38
N GLU A 47 -0.06 22.45 3.39
CA GLU A 47 -1.30 22.44 2.62
C GLU A 47 -2.25 21.33 3.04
N LYS A 48 -1.71 20.13 3.31
CA LYS A 48 -2.47 18.96 3.77
C LYS A 48 -1.81 18.34 4.99
N GLU A 49 -2.63 17.66 5.78
CA GLU A 49 -2.21 16.96 7.00
C GLU A 49 -1.93 15.49 6.70
N PHE A 50 -0.67 15.09 6.81
CA PHE A 50 -0.26 13.70 6.63
C PHE A 50 -0.62 12.87 7.87
N ILE A 51 -1.44 11.83 7.68
CA ILE A 51 -1.80 10.90 8.76
C ILE A 51 -0.76 9.79 8.86
N ALA A 52 -0.58 9.05 7.76
CA ALA A 52 0.28 7.88 7.73
C ALA A 52 0.73 7.54 6.30
N GLY A 53 1.83 6.81 6.21
CA GLY A 53 2.25 6.20 4.96
C GLY A 53 2.94 4.87 5.16
N GLY A 54 2.85 4.00 4.14
CA GLY A 54 3.25 2.61 4.28
C GLY A 54 3.65 1.91 2.99
N GLU A 55 4.50 0.90 3.16
CA GLU A 55 4.87 -0.07 2.12
C GLU A 55 4.59 -1.49 2.63
N GLU A 56 4.23 -2.40 1.74
CA GLU A 56 3.99 -3.82 1.97
C GLU A 56 5.20 -4.55 2.59
N SER A 57 6.39 -3.95 2.45
CA SER A 57 7.66 -4.39 3.01
C SER A 57 7.88 -4.05 4.49
N TYR A 58 6.79 -3.83 5.24
CA TYR A 58 6.78 -3.50 6.68
C TYR A 58 7.39 -2.14 7.04
N GLY A 59 7.36 -1.20 6.09
CA GLY A 59 7.87 0.15 6.31
C GLY A 59 6.73 1.14 6.49
N TYR A 60 6.62 1.75 7.68
CA TYR A 60 5.53 2.67 8.00
C TYR A 60 6.04 3.95 8.64
N LEU A 61 5.26 5.01 8.49
CA LEU A 61 5.38 6.27 9.21
C LEU A 61 3.99 6.73 9.62
N ILE A 62 3.86 7.21 10.86
CA ILE A 62 2.65 7.86 11.36
C ILE A 62 3.05 9.28 11.77
N GLY A 63 2.36 10.28 11.24
CA GLY A 63 2.73 11.69 11.39
C GLY A 63 3.88 12.15 10.47
N GLU A 64 4.21 13.43 10.54
CA GLU A 64 5.05 14.13 9.56
C GLU A 64 6.46 14.49 10.07
N HIS A 65 6.90 13.90 11.18
CA HIS A 65 8.14 14.26 11.88
C HIS A 65 9.42 13.93 11.11
N VAL A 66 9.36 12.99 10.16
CA VAL A 66 10.47 12.62 9.28
C VAL A 66 9.96 12.37 7.86
N ARG A 67 10.87 12.22 6.90
CA ARG A 67 10.56 11.81 5.51
C ARG A 67 11.07 10.39 5.23
N ASP A 68 11.01 9.55 6.25
CA ASP A 68 11.50 8.17 6.23
C ASP A 68 10.62 7.29 7.13
N LYS A 69 10.81 5.98 7.07
CA LYS A 69 10.12 5.01 7.91
C LYS A 69 10.54 5.19 9.37
N ASP A 70 9.59 4.96 10.27
CA ASP A 70 9.85 4.97 11.71
C ASP A 70 9.18 3.77 12.39
N ALA A 71 9.99 2.73 12.64
CA ALA A 71 9.55 1.53 13.31
C ALA A 71 9.20 1.78 14.79
N VAL A 72 9.80 2.77 15.43
CA VAL A 72 9.55 3.07 16.85
C VAL A 72 8.17 3.69 17.00
N VAL A 73 7.84 4.69 16.19
CA VAL A 73 6.48 5.27 16.15
C VAL A 73 5.44 4.20 15.83
N SER A 74 5.72 3.34 14.84
CA SER A 74 4.80 2.25 14.48
C SER A 74 4.55 1.29 15.64
N ALA A 75 5.59 0.90 16.37
CA ALA A 75 5.47 0.03 17.53
C ALA A 75 4.68 0.68 18.67
N VAL A 76 4.90 1.98 18.92
CA VAL A 76 4.16 2.74 19.93
C VAL A 76 2.68 2.83 19.58
N ILE A 77 2.33 3.12 18.33
CA ILE A 77 0.94 3.16 17.89
C ILE A 77 0.25 1.80 18.03
N ILE A 78 0.92 0.70 17.67
CA ILE A 78 0.37 -0.65 17.88
C ILE A 78 0.16 -0.94 19.38
N ALA A 79 1.10 -0.53 20.24
CA ALA A 79 0.96 -0.68 21.69
C ALA A 79 -0.21 0.14 22.25
N GLU A 80 -0.40 1.37 21.76
CA GLU A 80 -1.54 2.22 22.12
C GLU A 80 -2.87 1.60 21.66
N MET A 81 -2.94 1.10 20.41
CA MET A 81 -4.11 0.39 19.91
C MET A 81 -4.43 -0.84 20.78
N ALA A 82 -3.42 -1.62 21.16
CA ALA A 82 -3.60 -2.77 22.03
C ALA A 82 -4.15 -2.37 23.41
N ALA A 83 -3.65 -1.28 23.99
CA ALA A 83 -4.14 -0.75 25.26
C ALA A 83 -5.59 -0.27 25.13
N TYR A 84 -5.90 0.51 24.09
CA TYR A 84 -7.22 1.04 23.81
C TYR A 84 -8.28 -0.06 23.64
N TYR A 85 -8.02 -1.04 22.77
CA TYR A 85 -8.98 -2.12 22.55
C TYR A 85 -9.16 -2.99 23.80
N LYS A 86 -8.08 -3.22 24.56
CA LYS A 86 -8.17 -3.96 25.83
C LYS A 86 -9.03 -3.23 26.85
N ASP A 87 -8.91 -1.90 26.98
CA ASP A 87 -9.72 -1.10 27.90
C ASP A 87 -11.21 -1.16 27.54
N ASN A 88 -11.51 -1.26 26.25
CA ASN A 88 -12.86 -1.46 25.73
C ASN A 88 -13.37 -2.92 25.78
N GLY A 89 -12.63 -3.83 26.42
CA GLY A 89 -13.02 -5.25 26.52
C GLY A 89 -12.86 -6.05 25.22
N SER A 90 -12.04 -5.56 24.29
CA SER A 90 -11.73 -6.14 22.98
C SER A 90 -10.23 -6.43 22.84
N SER A 91 -9.76 -6.72 21.63
CA SER A 91 -8.37 -7.04 21.29
C SER A 91 -8.01 -6.56 19.88
N LEU A 92 -6.71 -6.47 19.59
CA LEU A 92 -6.24 -6.19 18.22
C LEU A 92 -6.75 -7.21 17.19
N TYR A 93 -6.93 -8.46 17.62
CA TYR A 93 -7.42 -9.51 16.73
C TYR A 93 -8.91 -9.31 16.41
N GLU A 94 -9.73 -8.98 17.41
CA GLU A 94 -11.15 -8.67 17.20
C GLU A 94 -11.31 -7.42 16.33
N ALA A 95 -10.55 -6.36 16.60
CA ALA A 95 -10.53 -5.15 15.77
C ALA A 95 -10.14 -5.46 14.31
N LEU A 96 -9.17 -6.36 14.08
CA LEU A 96 -8.80 -6.80 12.74
C LEU A 96 -9.96 -7.54 12.04
N LEU A 97 -10.68 -8.40 12.77
CA LEU A 97 -11.84 -9.12 12.23
C LEU A 97 -12.99 -8.17 11.90
N GLU A 98 -13.27 -7.19 12.77
CA GLU A 98 -14.28 -6.15 12.52
C GLU A 98 -13.94 -5.33 11.28
N MET A 99 -12.68 -4.91 11.12
CA MET A 99 -12.21 -4.25 9.91
C MET A 99 -12.45 -5.11 8.64
N TYR A 100 -12.23 -6.42 8.70
CA TYR A 100 -12.53 -7.30 7.57
C TYR A 100 -14.03 -7.49 7.31
N VAL A 101 -14.87 -7.37 8.33
CA VAL A 101 -16.34 -7.37 8.16
C VAL A 101 -16.78 -6.09 7.46
N ASP A 102 -16.21 -4.95 7.86
CA ASP A 102 -16.59 -3.63 7.35
C ASP A 102 -16.09 -3.36 5.93
N PHE A 103 -14.85 -3.78 5.62
CA PHE A 103 -14.16 -3.43 4.37
C PHE A 103 -13.91 -4.63 3.44
N GLY A 104 -14.23 -5.84 3.90
CA GLY A 104 -13.94 -7.07 3.16
C GLY A 104 -12.53 -7.62 3.40
N ILE A 105 -12.31 -8.84 2.90
CA ILE A 105 -11.06 -9.58 3.10
C ILE A 105 -10.17 -9.42 1.87
N TYR A 106 -8.94 -8.97 2.11
CA TYR A 106 -7.90 -8.84 1.09
C TYR A 106 -6.84 -9.92 1.31
N GLN A 107 -6.85 -10.96 0.47
CA GLN A 107 -5.86 -12.02 0.53
C GLN A 107 -4.73 -11.76 -0.47
N GLU A 108 -3.55 -11.48 0.04
CA GLU A 108 -2.40 -11.09 -0.77
C GLU A 108 -1.21 -12.02 -0.56
N LYS A 109 -0.43 -12.22 -1.63
CA LYS A 109 0.78 -13.03 -1.59
C LYS A 109 1.83 -12.50 -2.56
N LEU A 110 3.01 -12.20 -2.03
CA LEU A 110 4.17 -11.86 -2.84
C LEU A 110 4.81 -13.13 -3.42
N ILE A 111 4.98 -13.16 -4.75
CA ILE A 111 5.68 -14.23 -5.47
C ILE A 111 6.99 -13.70 -6.02
N SER A 112 8.10 -14.06 -5.39
CA SER A 112 9.45 -13.67 -5.81
C SER A 112 10.01 -14.69 -6.80
N ILE A 113 10.23 -14.28 -8.05
CA ILE A 113 10.85 -15.09 -9.10
C ILE A 113 12.29 -14.60 -9.31
N THR A 114 13.27 -15.46 -9.05
CA THR A 114 14.69 -15.14 -9.26
C THR A 114 15.21 -15.79 -10.53
N LYS A 115 15.71 -14.98 -11.47
CA LYS A 115 16.43 -15.41 -12.66
C LYS A 115 17.86 -14.90 -12.58
N LYS A 116 18.86 -15.76 -12.85
CA LYS A 116 20.28 -15.45 -12.59
C LYS A 116 21.06 -15.21 -13.88
N GLY A 117 22.08 -14.35 -13.79
CA GLY A 117 23.01 -14.08 -14.89
C GLY A 117 22.38 -13.31 -16.05
N LYS A 118 23.14 -13.18 -17.13
CA LYS A 118 22.71 -12.45 -18.35
C LYS A 118 21.44 -13.06 -18.95
N SER A 119 21.37 -14.39 -19.08
CA SER A 119 20.18 -15.06 -19.59
C SER A 119 18.96 -14.76 -18.73
N GLY A 120 19.12 -14.71 -17.40
CA GLY A 120 18.03 -14.35 -16.51
C GLY A 120 17.53 -12.91 -16.68
N ALA A 121 18.42 -11.96 -16.96
CA ALA A 121 18.02 -10.59 -17.27
C ALA A 121 17.27 -10.51 -18.62
N GLU A 122 17.71 -11.26 -19.63
CA GLU A 122 17.04 -11.36 -20.92
C GLU A 122 15.63 -11.98 -20.77
N GLU A 123 15.51 -13.05 -19.98
CA GLU A 123 14.22 -13.67 -19.66
C GLU A 123 13.25 -12.69 -18.99
N ILE A 124 13.72 -11.89 -18.02
CA ILE A 124 12.88 -10.87 -17.35
C ILE A 124 12.40 -9.81 -18.35
N LEU A 125 13.28 -9.34 -19.24
CA LEU A 125 12.92 -8.37 -20.26
C LEU A 125 11.88 -8.92 -21.23
N GLU A 126 12.06 -10.17 -21.67
CA GLU A 126 11.12 -10.84 -22.56
C GLU A 126 9.76 -11.09 -21.90
N MET A 127 9.73 -11.50 -20.63
CA MET A 127 8.49 -11.62 -19.84
C MET A 127 7.74 -10.30 -19.79
N MET A 128 8.42 -9.20 -19.45
CA MET A 128 7.81 -7.87 -19.36
C MET A 128 7.36 -7.31 -20.71
N LYS A 129 8.03 -7.68 -21.81
CA LYS A 129 7.59 -7.36 -23.17
C LYS A 129 6.30 -8.13 -23.50
N ASN A 130 6.29 -9.44 -23.22
CA ASN A 130 5.13 -10.29 -23.50
C ASN A 130 3.89 -9.87 -22.71
N PHE A 131 4.02 -9.49 -21.43
CA PHE A 131 2.87 -8.98 -20.66
C PHE A 131 2.24 -7.72 -21.26
N ARG A 132 3.03 -6.86 -21.93
CA ARG A 132 2.53 -5.66 -22.60
C ARG A 132 1.92 -5.94 -23.96
N GLU A 133 2.56 -6.79 -24.75
CA GLU A 133 2.13 -7.09 -26.12
C GLU A 133 0.98 -8.10 -26.15
N ASN A 134 0.92 -9.02 -25.19
CA ASN A 134 -0.06 -10.09 -25.09
C ASN A 134 -0.56 -10.23 -23.64
N PRO A 135 -1.26 -9.22 -23.10
CA PRO A 135 -1.75 -9.29 -21.73
C PRO A 135 -2.76 -10.43 -21.56
N PRO A 136 -2.83 -11.06 -20.37
CA PRO A 136 -3.86 -12.05 -20.10
C PRO A 136 -5.24 -11.41 -20.17
N VAL A 137 -6.19 -12.08 -20.83
CA VAL A 137 -7.61 -11.66 -20.87
C VAL A 137 -8.41 -12.23 -19.71
N SER A 138 -7.88 -13.25 -19.03
CA SER A 138 -8.52 -13.87 -17.86
C SER A 138 -7.47 -14.41 -16.88
N LEU A 139 -7.76 -14.36 -15.58
CA LEU A 139 -6.94 -14.92 -14.50
C LEU A 139 -7.83 -15.66 -13.50
N GLY A 140 -7.44 -16.87 -13.11
CA GLY A 140 -8.18 -17.65 -12.10
C GLY A 140 -9.64 -17.98 -12.46
N GLY A 141 -10.01 -17.92 -13.74
CA GLY A 141 -11.38 -18.13 -14.21
C GLY A 141 -12.23 -16.86 -14.33
N SER A 142 -11.65 -15.68 -14.04
CA SER A 142 -12.31 -14.37 -14.17
C SER A 142 -11.67 -13.55 -15.28
N ASP A 143 -12.46 -12.70 -15.94
CA ASP A 143 -11.96 -11.78 -16.96
C ASP A 143 -11.10 -10.67 -16.33
N VAL A 144 -10.05 -10.25 -17.06
CA VAL A 144 -9.23 -9.10 -16.68
C VAL A 144 -9.97 -7.82 -17.06
N LEU A 145 -10.33 -7.01 -16.06
CA LEU A 145 -11.07 -5.76 -16.26
C LEU A 145 -10.17 -4.55 -16.51
N THR A 146 -8.95 -4.57 -15.97
CA THR A 146 -8.06 -3.41 -15.95
C THR A 146 -6.61 -3.87 -15.98
N ILE A 147 -5.76 -3.14 -16.72
CA ILE A 147 -4.31 -3.38 -16.79
C ILE A 147 -3.61 -2.04 -16.55
N LYS A 148 -2.82 -1.95 -15.49
CA LYS A 148 -2.02 -0.74 -15.19
C LYS A 148 -0.57 -0.96 -15.60
N ASP A 149 -0.09 -0.22 -16.60
CA ASP A 149 1.35 -0.17 -16.94
C ASP A 149 1.96 1.14 -16.42
N TYR A 150 2.57 1.06 -15.25
CA TYR A 150 3.25 2.19 -14.61
C TYR A 150 4.43 2.75 -15.41
N LYS A 151 4.92 2.06 -16.46
CA LYS A 151 5.97 2.58 -17.35
C LYS A 151 5.40 3.54 -18.39
N SER A 152 4.25 3.23 -18.98
CA SER A 152 3.58 4.12 -19.95
C SER A 152 2.60 5.10 -19.28
N ALA A 153 2.28 4.89 -18.00
CA ALA A 153 1.23 5.61 -17.28
C ALA A 153 -0.16 5.44 -17.93
N GLU A 154 -0.40 4.26 -18.49
CA GLU A 154 -1.68 3.86 -19.10
C GLU A 154 -2.46 2.93 -18.16
N GLU A 155 -3.78 3.06 -18.20
CA GLU A 155 -4.77 2.21 -17.51
C GLU A 155 -5.81 1.68 -18.50
#